data_AF-M7AKB9-F1
#
_entry.id   AF-M7AKB9-F1
#
_cell.length_a   1.000
_cell.length_b   1.000
_cell.length_c   1.000
_cell.angle_alpha   90.00
_cell.angle_beta   90.00
_cell.angle_gamma   90.00
#
_symmetry.space_group_name_H-M   'P 1'
#
loop_
_entity.id
_entity.type
_entity.pdbx_description
1 polymer ?
#
loop_
_entity_poly.entity_id
_entity_poly.type
_entity_poly.pdbx_seq_one_letter_code
_entity_poly.pdbx_strand_id
1 'polypeptide(L)'
;MALERRRLAHIRMEAVWNIKMKRKTQTERQKIVSEFQQLRQSLEEQERLLLAQLEKLDKENVKIQNENITTLSEEISHLSELVSEMEGTFQKPASEVLQDVRSTLSRCEKGKFQQPDEISPELEKRLGDLSQKTLALLETMRTFKAGNLAHGANLPPPQSPHGGQGPVMLLSVETLSKQTQQLTVRARISQTLSVKRTKVETHLLLYSIYTVKAA
;
A
#
# COMPACT_ATOMS: atom_id res chain seq x y z
N MET A 1 50.11 13.68 56.09
CA MET A 1 48.77 13.26 56.59
C MET A 1 47.60 14.06 56.02
N ALA A 2 47.45 15.37 56.27
CA ALA A 2 46.26 16.12 55.83
C ALA A 2 46.15 16.35 54.31
N LEU A 3 47.27 16.63 53.64
CA LEU A 3 47.32 16.83 52.17
C LEU A 3 46.95 15.56 51.40
N GLU A 4 47.40 14.41 51.90
CA GLU A 4 47.19 13.10 51.29
C GLU A 4 45.72 12.65 51.41
N ARG A 5 45.10 12.91 52.57
CA ARG A 5 43.64 12.73 52.74
C ARG A 5 42.83 13.59 51.77
N ARG A 6 43.26 14.84 51.51
CA ARG A 6 42.63 15.72 50.52
C ARG A 6 42.76 15.17 49.09
N ARG A 7 43.95 14.69 48.70
CA ARG A 7 44.17 14.07 47.37
C ARG A 7 43.31 12.81 47.18
N LEU A 8 43.26 11.93 48.18
CA LEU A 8 42.44 10.72 48.13
C LEU A 8 40.94 11.03 48.04
N ALA A 9 40.47 12.05 48.76
CA ALA A 9 39.07 12.49 48.68
C ALA A 9 38.70 12.98 47.27
N HIS A 10 39.60 13.72 46.62
CA HIS A 10 39.39 14.20 45.26
C HIS A 10 39.32 13.05 44.24
N ILE A 11 40.30 12.13 44.27
CA ILE A 11 40.33 10.94 43.40
C ILE A 11 39.07 10.09 43.58
N ARG A 12 38.64 9.89 44.83
CA ARG A 12 37.41 9.15 45.14
C ARG A 12 36.17 9.84 44.56
N MET A 13 36.08 11.16 44.68
CA MET A 13 34.95 11.92 44.16
C MET A 13 34.89 11.85 42.63
N GLU A 14 36.03 11.95 41.95
CA GLU A 14 36.13 11.76 40.49
C GLU A 14 35.73 10.34 40.06
N ALA A 15 36.21 9.32 40.78
CA ALA A 15 35.86 7.93 40.48
C ALA A 15 34.36 7.66 40.62
N VAL A 16 33.73 8.16 41.70
CA VAL A 16 32.28 8.06 41.91
C VAL A 16 31.50 8.79 40.82
N TRP A 17 31.96 9.99 40.45
CA TRP A 17 31.35 10.76 39.37
C TRP A 17 31.45 10.02 38.02
N ASN A 18 32.61 9.45 37.69
CA ASN A 18 32.83 8.68 36.46
C ASN A 18 31.89 7.47 36.38
N ILE A 19 31.77 6.70 37.47
CA ILE A 19 30.85 5.56 37.56
C ILE A 19 29.40 6.01 37.36
N LYS A 20 28.99 7.11 38.01
CA LYS A 20 27.64 7.67 37.88
C LYS A 20 27.33 8.09 36.44
N MET A 21 28.28 8.75 35.77
CA MET A 21 28.13 9.18 34.38
C MET A 21 28.06 7.98 33.42
N LYS A 22 28.95 7.00 33.58
CA LYS A 22 28.91 5.76 32.78
C LYS A 22 27.57 5.05 32.90
N ARG A 23 27.01 4.94 34.11
CA ARG A 23 25.68 4.35 34.33
C ARG A 23 24.59 5.13 33.62
N LYS A 24 24.55 6.46 33.77
CA LYS A 24 23.58 7.32 33.07
C LYS A 24 23.67 7.14 31.56
N THR A 25 24.87 7.19 30.98
CA THR A 25 25.05 6.99 29.54
C THR A 25 24.58 5.61 29.10
N GLN A 26 24.85 4.56 29.88
CA GLN A 26 24.38 3.21 29.56
C GLN A 26 22.86 3.11 29.59
N THR A 27 22.20 3.72 30.57
CA THR A 27 20.73 3.79 30.65
C THR A 27 20.15 4.51 29.45
N GLU A 28 20.69 5.67 29.05
CA GLU A 28 20.22 6.39 27.86
C GLU A 28 20.44 5.58 26.57
N ARG A 29 21.55 4.86 26.45
CA ARG A 29 21.78 3.95 25.30
C ARG A 29 20.70 2.87 25.21
N GLN A 30 20.38 2.22 26.33
CA GLN A 30 19.33 1.19 26.37
C GLN A 30 17.96 1.76 26.03
N LYS A 31 17.65 2.95 26.56
CA LYS A 31 16.41 3.67 26.26
C LYS A 31 16.30 3.97 24.76
N ILE A 32 17.32 4.58 24.15
CA ILE A 32 17.35 4.86 22.71
C ILE A 32 17.10 3.58 21.90
N VAL A 33 17.79 2.49 22.21
CA VAL A 33 17.61 1.21 21.50
C VAL A 33 16.16 0.71 21.61
N SER A 34 15.59 0.73 22.82
CA SER A 34 14.22 0.27 23.08
C SER A 34 13.17 1.12 22.35
N GLU A 35 13.25 2.45 22.47
CA GLU A 35 12.29 3.38 21.85
C GLU A 35 12.32 3.25 20.32
N PHE A 36 13.50 3.15 19.71
CA PHE A 36 13.62 2.97 18.26
C PHE A 36 13.17 1.58 17.81
N GLN A 37 13.28 0.54 18.65
CA GLN A 37 12.72 -0.77 18.34
C GLN A 37 11.20 -0.74 18.33
N GLN A 38 10.58 -0.10 19.32
CA GLN A 38 9.12 0.08 19.37
C GLN A 38 8.62 0.92 18.19
N LEU A 39 9.33 1.99 17.83
CA LEU A 39 8.99 2.80 16.66
C LEU A 39 9.01 2.00 15.36
N ARG A 40 10.04 1.16 15.14
CA ARG A 40 10.11 0.28 13.95
C ARG A 40 8.93 -0.68 13.89
N GLN A 41 8.61 -1.34 15.00
CA GLN A 41 7.47 -2.27 15.07
C GLN A 41 6.13 -1.56 14.80
N SER A 42 5.95 -0.35 15.35
CA SER A 42 4.76 0.46 15.10
C SER A 42 4.63 0.83 13.62
N LEU A 43 5.72 1.23 12.97
CA LEU A 43 5.71 1.55 11.54
C LEU A 43 5.40 0.34 10.66
N GLU A 44 5.96 -0.83 10.99
CA GLU A 44 5.65 -2.09 10.29
C GLU A 44 4.16 -2.45 10.43
N GLU A 45 3.59 -2.28 11.62
CA GLU A 45 2.16 -2.53 11.84
C GLU A 45 1.26 -1.52 11.10
N GLN A 46 1.64 -0.24 11.06
CA GLN A 46 0.94 0.77 10.28
C GLN A 46 0.98 0.47 8.77
N GLU A 47 2.13 0.05 8.25
CA GLU A 47 2.26 -0.38 6.86
C GLU A 47 1.34 -1.57 6.57
N ARG A 48 1.36 -2.60 7.43
CA ARG A 48 0.48 -3.77 7.30
C ARG A 48 -1.00 -3.40 7.32
N LEU A 49 -1.41 -2.52 8.23
CA LEU A 49 -2.79 -2.06 8.37
C LEU A 49 -3.27 -1.30 7.12
N LEU A 50 -2.47 -0.36 6.61
CA LEU A 50 -2.81 0.41 5.42
C LEU A 50 -2.91 -0.49 4.18
N LEU A 51 -1.99 -1.45 4.02
CA LEU A 51 -2.03 -2.41 2.92
C LEU A 51 -3.26 -3.33 3.02
N ALA A 52 -3.61 -3.81 4.21
CA ALA A 52 -4.81 -4.62 4.40
C ALA A 52 -6.10 -3.85 4.08
N GLN A 53 -6.16 -2.56 4.42
CA GLN A 53 -7.29 -1.69 4.04
C GLN A 53 -7.38 -1.50 2.53
N LEU A 54 -6.24 -1.35 1.85
CA LEU A 54 -6.19 -1.24 0.39
C LEU A 54 -6.62 -2.54 -0.29
N GLU A 55 -6.14 -3.69 0.18
CA GLU A 55 -6.55 -5.01 -0.34
C GLU A 55 -8.06 -5.24 -0.17
N LYS A 56 -8.64 -4.78 0.93
CA LYS A 56 -10.09 -4.83 1.16
C LYS A 56 -10.84 -3.98 0.13
N LEU A 57 -10.38 -2.76 -0.16
CA LEU A 57 -10.97 -1.90 -1.19
C LEU A 57 -10.86 -2.53 -2.58
N ASP A 58 -9.70 -3.10 -2.93
CA ASP A 58 -9.51 -3.78 -4.22
C ASP A 58 -10.50 -4.94 -4.39
N LYS A 59 -10.69 -5.76 -3.34
CA LYS A 59 -11.67 -6.86 -3.34
C LYS A 59 -13.10 -6.37 -3.50
N GLU A 60 -13.48 -5.31 -2.80
CA GLU A 60 -14.81 -4.69 -2.92
C GLU A 60 -15.04 -4.14 -4.33
N ASN A 61 -14.03 -3.48 -4.92
CA ASN A 61 -14.10 -2.98 -6.29
C ASN A 61 -14.25 -4.11 -7.32
N VAL A 62 -13.45 -5.18 -7.20
CA VAL A 62 -13.57 -6.36 -8.08
C VAL A 62 -14.95 -7.00 -7.95
N LYS A 63 -15.51 -7.04 -6.74
CA LYS A 63 -16.85 -7.58 -6.51
C LYS A 63 -17.91 -6.78 -7.27
N ILE A 64 -17.92 -5.45 -7.13
CA ILE A 64 -18.86 -4.57 -7.83
C ILE A 64 -18.70 -4.70 -9.35
N GLN A 65 -17.45 -4.73 -9.84
CA GLN A 65 -17.19 -4.92 -11.27
C GLN A 65 -17.75 -6.26 -11.78
N ASN A 66 -17.60 -7.35 -11.02
CA ASN A 66 -18.10 -8.65 -11.42
C ASN A 66 -19.64 -8.72 -11.40
N GLU A 67 -20.27 -8.08 -10.41
CA GLU A 67 -21.73 -7.93 -10.36
C GLU A 67 -22.24 -7.16 -11.59
N ASN A 68 -21.61 -6.02 -11.91
CA ASN A 68 -21.93 -5.25 -13.11
C ASN A 68 -21.73 -6.02 -14.41
N ILE A 69 -20.63 -6.77 -14.54
CA ILE A 69 -20.37 -7.60 -15.72
C ILE A 69 -21.46 -8.68 -15.85
N THR A 70 -21.88 -9.27 -14.73
CA THR A 70 -22.95 -10.29 -14.74
C THR A 70 -24.26 -9.68 -15.21
N THR A 71 -24.69 -8.56 -14.63
CA THR A 71 -25.90 -7.83 -15.02
C THR A 71 -25.87 -7.44 -16.49
N LEU A 72 -24.77 -6.83 -16.95
CA LEU A 72 -24.61 -6.45 -18.36
C LEU A 72 -24.64 -7.65 -19.29
N SER A 73 -24.05 -8.78 -18.90
CA SER A 73 -24.05 -10.00 -19.73
C SER A 73 -25.46 -10.57 -19.88
N GLU A 74 -26.27 -10.52 -18.82
CA GLU A 74 -27.69 -10.92 -18.87
C GLU A 74 -28.49 -9.99 -19.78
N GLU A 75 -28.26 -8.68 -19.70
CA GLU A 75 -28.92 -7.70 -20.57
C GLU A 75 -28.53 -7.84 -22.04
N ILE A 76 -27.24 -8.03 -22.34
CA ILE A 76 -26.75 -8.30 -23.69
C ILE A 76 -27.37 -9.60 -24.23
N SER A 77 -27.47 -10.64 -23.41
CA SER A 77 -28.10 -11.90 -23.80
C SER A 77 -29.58 -11.71 -24.13
N HIS A 78 -30.32 -11.00 -23.27
CA HIS A 78 -31.73 -10.68 -23.51
C HIS A 78 -31.94 -9.82 -24.76
N LEU A 79 -31.08 -8.83 -25.00
CA LEU A 79 -31.10 -8.03 -26.23
C LEU A 79 -30.82 -8.88 -27.47
N SER A 80 -29.84 -9.79 -27.38
CA SER A 80 -29.49 -10.69 -28.50
C SER A 80 -30.66 -11.63 -28.85
N GLU A 81 -31.39 -12.13 -27.84
CA GLU A 81 -32.61 -12.91 -28.04
C GLU A 81 -33.70 -12.09 -28.73
N LEU A 82 -33.96 -10.86 -28.28
CA LEU A 82 -34.95 -9.98 -28.92
C LEU A 82 -34.60 -9.65 -30.37
N VAL A 83 -33.31 -9.41 -30.67
CA VAL A 83 -32.84 -9.19 -32.05
C VAL A 83 -33.07 -10.45 -32.90
N SER A 84 -32.67 -11.63 -32.39
CA SER A 84 -32.85 -12.89 -33.11
C SER A 84 -34.33 -13.22 -33.36
N GLU A 85 -35.21 -12.95 -32.40
CA GLU A 85 -36.66 -13.08 -32.59
C GLU A 85 -37.18 -12.15 -33.68
N MET A 86 -36.74 -10.89 -33.65
CA MET A 86 -37.14 -9.89 -34.63
C MET A 86 -36.68 -10.30 -36.04
N GLU A 87 -35.41 -10.67 -36.21
CA GLU A 87 -34.87 -11.19 -37.47
C GLU A 87 -35.64 -12.42 -37.95
N GLY A 88 -35.95 -13.36 -37.05
CA GLY A 88 -36.75 -14.54 -37.36
C GLY A 88 -38.17 -14.20 -37.82
N THR A 89 -38.83 -13.21 -37.20
CA THR A 89 -40.16 -12.75 -37.64
C THR A 89 -40.14 -12.12 -39.03
N PHE A 90 -39.08 -11.38 -39.39
CA PHE A 90 -38.95 -10.78 -40.72
C PHE A 90 -38.61 -11.77 -41.84
N GLN A 91 -38.19 -13.01 -41.51
CA GLN A 91 -37.99 -14.07 -42.50
C GLN A 91 -39.27 -14.85 -42.86
N LYS A 92 -40.38 -14.63 -42.15
CA LYS A 92 -41.66 -15.33 -42.41
C LYS A 92 -42.46 -14.73 -43.57
N PRO A 93 -43.38 -15.49 -44.20
CA PRO A 93 -44.27 -14.95 -45.23
C PRO A 93 -45.17 -13.82 -44.70
N ALA A 94 -45.48 -12.82 -45.53
CA ALA A 94 -46.20 -11.60 -45.14
C ALA A 94 -47.54 -11.83 -44.42
N SER A 95 -48.19 -12.98 -44.61
CA SER A 95 -49.42 -13.38 -43.93
C SER A 95 -49.25 -13.70 -42.44
N GLU A 96 -48.05 -14.09 -42.01
CA GLU A 96 -47.74 -14.49 -40.62
C GLU A 96 -47.09 -13.35 -39.82
N VAL A 97 -46.43 -12.42 -40.51
CA VAL A 97 -45.64 -11.32 -39.92
C VAL A 97 -46.48 -10.35 -39.09
N LEU A 98 -47.71 -10.04 -39.52
CA LEU A 98 -48.50 -8.95 -38.91
C LEU A 98 -48.91 -9.20 -37.45
N GLN A 99 -49.12 -10.45 -37.04
CA GLN A 99 -49.39 -10.78 -35.63
C GLN A 99 -48.10 -10.84 -34.81
N ASP A 100 -47.05 -11.47 -35.36
CA ASP A 100 -45.77 -11.69 -34.68
C ASP A 100 -44.98 -10.39 -34.42
N VAL A 101 -45.09 -9.40 -35.32
CA VAL A 101 -44.43 -8.09 -35.12
C VAL A 101 -45.01 -7.36 -33.92
N ARG A 102 -46.32 -7.43 -33.70
CA ARG A 102 -46.98 -6.73 -32.59
C ARG A 102 -46.59 -7.32 -31.23
N SER A 103 -46.47 -8.64 -31.13
CA SER A 103 -46.01 -9.30 -29.89
C SER A 103 -44.54 -9.05 -29.62
N THR A 104 -43.69 -9.11 -30.65
CA THR A 104 -42.24 -8.87 -30.53
C THR A 104 -41.96 -7.42 -30.11
N LEU A 105 -42.63 -6.45 -30.74
CA LEU A 105 -42.52 -5.03 -30.38
C LEU A 105 -42.98 -4.76 -28.94
N SER A 106 -44.07 -5.39 -28.49
CA SER A 106 -44.54 -5.26 -27.11
C SER A 106 -43.55 -5.81 -26.09
N ARG A 107 -42.78 -6.86 -26.42
CA ARG A 107 -41.71 -7.40 -25.57
C ARG A 107 -40.50 -6.47 -25.53
N CYS A 108 -40.10 -5.89 -26.67
CA CYS A 108 -39.03 -4.90 -26.71
C CYS A 108 -39.33 -3.67 -25.85
N GLU A 109 -40.56 -3.14 -25.91
CA GLU A 109 -40.97 -1.97 -25.11
C GLU A 109 -41.05 -2.24 -23.60
N LYS A 110 -41.22 -3.51 -23.19
CA LYS A 110 -41.30 -3.90 -21.77
C LYS A 110 -39.94 -4.14 -21.13
N GLY A 111 -38.87 -4.25 -21.90
CA GLY A 111 -37.51 -4.42 -21.39
C GLY A 111 -37.03 -3.17 -20.66
N LYS A 112 -36.97 -3.22 -19.33
CA LYS A 112 -36.29 -2.20 -18.53
C LYS A 112 -34.86 -2.67 -18.28
N PHE A 113 -33.90 -2.02 -18.91
CA PHE A 113 -32.48 -2.26 -18.67
C PHE A 113 -32.03 -1.50 -17.41
N GLN A 114 -31.36 -2.20 -16.52
CA GLN A 114 -30.74 -1.66 -15.32
C GLN A 114 -29.42 -0.99 -15.74
N GLN A 115 -29.17 0.22 -15.24
CA GLN A 115 -27.86 0.81 -15.43
C GLN A 115 -26.86 0.09 -14.51
N PRO A 116 -25.65 -0.26 -14.98
CA PRO A 116 -24.61 -0.79 -14.10
C PRO A 116 -24.31 0.20 -12.99
N ASP A 117 -24.00 -0.31 -11.80
CA ASP A 117 -23.60 0.55 -10.69
C ASP A 117 -22.29 1.26 -11.06
N GLU A 118 -22.32 2.59 -11.15
CA GLU A 118 -21.12 3.40 -11.33
C GLU A 118 -20.17 3.19 -10.13
N ILE A 119 -18.86 3.44 -10.30
CA ILE A 119 -17.87 3.30 -9.21
C ILE A 119 -18.42 3.97 -7.95
N SER A 120 -18.61 3.18 -6.89
CA SER A 120 -19.30 3.67 -5.70
C SER A 120 -18.57 4.91 -5.13
N PRO A 121 -19.23 6.08 -5.00
CA PRO A 121 -18.60 7.29 -4.44
C PRO A 121 -18.01 7.07 -3.03
N GLU A 122 -18.55 6.10 -2.30
CA GLU A 122 -18.03 5.68 -0.99
C GLU A 122 -16.66 4.99 -1.09
N LEU A 123 -16.40 4.21 -2.14
CA LEU A 123 -15.08 3.59 -2.39
C LEU A 123 -14.03 4.66 -2.70
N GLU A 124 -14.37 5.62 -3.56
CA GLU A 124 -13.46 6.73 -3.91
C GLU A 124 -13.10 7.57 -2.70
N LYS A 125 -14.09 7.89 -1.87
CA LYS A 125 -13.89 8.62 -0.61
C LYS A 125 -12.94 7.86 0.33
N ARG A 126 -13.17 6.55 0.54
CA ARG A 126 -12.31 5.71 1.40
C ARG A 126 -10.88 5.59 0.86
N LEU A 127 -10.71 5.54 -0.45
CA LEU A 127 -9.40 5.55 -1.09
C LEU A 127 -8.70 6.91 -0.89
N GLY A 128 -9.44 8.01 -1.01
CA GLY A 128 -8.98 9.36 -0.69
C GLY A 128 -8.49 9.47 0.75
N ASP A 129 -9.27 8.96 1.71
CA ASP A 129 -8.92 8.96 3.14
C ASP A 129 -7.61 8.19 3.41
N LEU A 130 -7.41 7.04 2.75
CA LEU A 130 -6.16 6.28 2.83
C LEU A 130 -4.96 7.04 2.26
N SER A 131 -5.16 7.73 1.15
CA SER A 131 -4.13 8.57 0.52
C SER A 131 -3.71 9.70 1.47
N GLN A 132 -4.67 10.39 2.09
CA GLN A 132 -4.41 11.45 3.07
C GLN A 132 -3.66 10.93 4.29
N LYS A 133 -4.06 9.78 4.85
CA LYS A 133 -3.34 9.13 5.96
C LYS A 133 -1.88 8.83 5.59
N THR A 134 -1.66 8.30 4.39
CA THR A 134 -0.31 7.98 3.89
C THR A 134 0.53 9.23 3.71
N LEU A 135 -0.06 10.31 3.18
CA LEU A 135 0.61 11.60 3.01
C LEU A 135 1.03 12.20 4.37
N ALA A 136 0.11 12.24 5.34
CA ALA A 136 0.40 12.76 6.68
C ALA A 136 1.54 11.98 7.36
N LEU A 137 1.55 10.65 7.24
CA LEU A 137 2.65 9.82 7.74
C LEU A 137 3.99 10.18 7.05
N LEU A 138 4.00 10.32 5.73
CA LEU A 138 5.22 10.70 4.99
C LEU A 138 5.72 12.09 5.39
N GLU A 139 4.83 13.04 5.63
CA GLU A 139 5.19 14.38 6.09
C GLU A 139 5.81 14.36 7.48
N THR A 140 5.22 13.64 8.44
CA THR A 140 5.81 13.49 9.79
C THR A 140 7.19 12.83 9.75
N MET A 141 7.40 11.85 8.87
CA MET A 141 8.73 11.25 8.67
C MET A 141 9.73 12.24 8.06
N ARG A 142 9.28 13.08 7.12
CA ARG A 142 10.11 14.11 6.49
C ARG A 142 10.54 15.17 7.49
N THR A 143 9.62 15.65 8.34
CA THR A 143 9.94 16.64 9.38
C THR A 143 10.89 16.06 10.43
N PHE A 144 10.67 14.81 10.85
CA PHE A 144 11.61 14.10 11.73
C PHE A 144 13.03 14.03 11.12
N LYS A 145 13.14 13.66 9.84
CA LYS A 145 14.43 13.58 9.13
C LYS A 145 15.12 14.95 9.01
N ALA A 146 14.36 16.00 8.71
CA ALA A 146 14.89 17.36 8.59
C ALA A 146 15.41 17.89 9.93
N GLY A 147 14.69 17.66 11.02
CA GLY A 147 15.12 18.08 12.37
C GLY A 147 16.44 17.42 12.82
N ASN A 148 16.67 16.16 12.43
CA ASN A 148 17.90 15.43 12.74
C ASN A 148 19.13 15.93 11.96
N LEU A 149 18.95 16.37 10.71
CA LEU A 149 20.05 16.90 9.87
C LEU A 149 20.55 18.26 10.37
N ALA A 150 19.69 19.09 10.94
CA ALA A 150 20.07 20.41 11.48
C ALA A 150 20.97 20.33 12.73
N HIS A 151 20.91 19.25 13.50
CA HIS A 151 21.65 19.09 14.76
C HIS A 151 22.96 18.26 14.61
N GLY A 152 23.15 17.57 13.49
CA GLY A 152 24.31 16.68 13.26
C GLY A 152 25.60 17.37 12.79
N ALA A 153 25.55 18.65 12.42
CA ALA A 153 26.67 19.36 11.80
C ALA A 153 27.80 19.80 12.77
N ASN A 154 27.65 19.57 14.08
CA ASN A 154 28.60 20.04 15.11
C ASN A 154 29.29 18.91 15.91
N LEU A 155 29.26 17.66 15.45
CA LEU A 155 30.01 16.60 16.12
C LEU A 155 31.50 16.64 15.75
N PRO A 156 32.44 16.75 16.70
CA PRO A 156 33.84 16.50 16.42
C PRO A 156 34.04 15.04 15.96
N PRO A 157 35.00 14.76 15.08
CA PRO A 157 35.24 13.41 14.57
C PRO A 157 35.54 12.45 15.74
N PRO A 158 35.05 11.21 15.68
CA PRO A 158 35.26 10.25 16.76
C PRO A 158 36.76 9.98 16.91
N GLN A 159 37.30 10.25 18.10
CA GLN A 159 38.66 9.88 18.45
C GLN A 159 38.82 8.37 18.36
N SER A 160 39.84 7.94 17.62
CA SER A 160 40.15 6.55 17.30
C SER A 160 40.27 5.71 18.57
N PRO A 161 39.66 4.52 18.66
CA PRO A 161 39.86 3.65 19.79
C PRO A 161 41.22 2.95 19.66
N HIS A 162 42.10 3.17 20.62
CA HIS A 162 43.21 2.26 20.87
C HIS A 162 42.66 0.87 21.21
N GLY A 163 43.09 -0.13 20.42
CA GLY A 163 43.25 -1.53 20.82
C GLY A 163 42.02 -2.29 21.28
N GLY A 164 41.40 -3.06 20.37
CA GLY A 164 40.45 -4.11 20.70
C GLY A 164 39.72 -4.66 19.47
N GLN A 165 40.15 -5.82 18.98
CA GLN A 165 39.53 -6.55 17.87
C GLN A 165 38.19 -7.21 18.29
N GLY A 166 37.13 -6.97 17.51
CA GLY A 166 35.82 -7.69 17.47
C GLY A 166 34.63 -6.99 18.17
N PRO A 167 33.33 -7.30 17.88
CA PRO A 167 32.64 -7.67 16.63
C PRO A 167 31.68 -6.55 16.13
N VAL A 168 31.92 -5.27 16.48
CA VAL A 168 30.95 -4.18 16.24
C VAL A 168 30.77 -3.83 14.76
N MET A 169 31.80 -4.04 13.92
CA MET A 169 31.75 -3.71 12.49
C MET A 169 30.97 -4.75 11.66
N LEU A 170 30.97 -6.02 12.06
CA LEU A 170 30.24 -7.09 11.36
C LEU A 170 28.72 -6.94 11.47
N LEU A 171 28.22 -6.53 12.65
CA LEU A 171 26.79 -6.29 12.86
C LEU A 171 26.26 -5.15 11.98
N SER A 172 27.05 -4.11 11.73
CA SER A 172 26.67 -3.02 10.83
C SER A 172 26.60 -3.47 9.37
N VAL A 173 27.55 -4.29 8.91
CA VAL A 173 27.55 -4.82 7.54
C VAL A 173 26.41 -5.81 7.31
N GLU A 174 26.13 -6.69 8.26
CA GLU A 174 24.97 -7.60 8.19
C GLU A 174 23.63 -6.84 8.21
N THR A 175 23.54 -5.77 9.02
CA THR A 175 22.32 -4.96 9.08
C THR A 175 22.09 -4.22 7.76
N LEU A 176 23.13 -3.63 7.18
CA LEU A 176 23.05 -3.00 5.86
C LEU A 176 22.71 -4.03 4.76
N SER A 177 23.33 -5.21 4.80
CA SER A 177 23.02 -6.31 3.87
C SER A 177 21.55 -6.72 3.94
N LYS A 178 20.99 -6.89 5.14
CA LYS A 178 19.58 -7.21 5.36
C LYS A 178 18.65 -6.10 4.84
N GLN A 179 18.98 -4.83 5.09
CA GLN A 179 18.22 -3.69 4.55
C GLN A 179 18.26 -3.64 3.02
N THR A 180 19.43 -3.83 2.41
CA THR A 180 19.58 -3.84 0.95
C THR A 180 18.78 -5.00 0.33
N GLN A 181 18.80 -6.19 0.93
CA GLN A 181 17.99 -7.32 0.49
C GLN A 181 16.49 -7.03 0.59
N GLN A 182 16.03 -6.45 1.70
CA GLN A 182 14.62 -6.09 1.89
C GLN A 182 14.14 -5.07 0.85
N LEU A 183 14.92 -4.01 0.60
CA LEU A 183 14.61 -3.00 -0.43
C LEU A 183 14.58 -3.61 -1.83
N THR A 184 15.48 -4.55 -2.13
CA THR A 184 15.51 -5.26 -3.42
C THR A 184 14.28 -6.14 -3.62
N VAL A 185 13.86 -6.87 -2.59
CA VAL A 185 12.64 -7.70 -2.63
C VAL A 185 11.41 -6.81 -2.81
N ARG A 186 11.31 -5.70 -2.08
CA ARG A 186 10.20 -4.75 -2.20
C ARG A 186 10.12 -4.15 -3.61
N ALA A 187 11.24 -3.74 -4.19
CA ALA A 187 11.31 -3.24 -5.56
C ALA A 187 10.83 -4.27 -6.59
N ARG A 188 11.24 -5.54 -6.45
CA ARG A 188 10.79 -6.65 -7.32
C ARG A 188 9.30 -6.93 -7.21
N ILE A 189 8.74 -6.91 -6.00
CA ILE A 189 7.31 -7.10 -5.77
C ILE A 189 6.51 -5.96 -6.40
N SER A 190 6.89 -4.70 -6.14
CA SER A 190 6.25 -3.53 -6.75
C SER A 190 6.30 -3.56 -8.28
N GLN A 191 7.43 -3.95 -8.87
CA GLN A 191 7.56 -4.06 -10.32
C GLN A 191 6.68 -5.20 -10.89
N THR A 192 6.61 -6.34 -10.21
CA THR A 192 5.75 -7.46 -10.61
C THR A 192 4.26 -7.09 -10.55
N LEU A 193 3.83 -6.39 -9.51
CA LEU A 193 2.44 -5.92 -9.37
C LEU A 193 2.10 -4.88 -10.45
N SER A 194 3.02 -3.96 -10.76
CA SER A 194 2.86 -2.99 -11.84
C SER A 194 2.66 -3.67 -13.20
N VAL A 195 3.51 -4.67 -13.53
CA VAL A 195 3.38 -5.45 -14.78
C VAL A 195 2.09 -6.26 -14.84
N LYS A 196 1.65 -6.84 -13.72
CA LYS A 196 0.36 -7.56 -13.67
C LYS A 196 -0.83 -6.62 -13.89
N ARG A 197 -0.79 -5.42 -13.31
CA ARG A 197 -1.82 -4.39 -13.48
C ARG A 197 -1.96 -3.97 -14.94
N THR A 198 -0.84 -3.63 -15.60
CA THR A 198 -0.88 -3.23 -17.02
C THR A 198 -1.33 -4.38 -17.93
N LYS A 199 -1.01 -5.63 -17.60
CA LYS A 199 -1.50 -6.81 -18.34
C LYS A 199 -3.02 -6.99 -18.21
N VAL A 200 -3.59 -6.72 -17.03
CA VAL A 200 -5.05 -6.77 -16.82
C VAL A 200 -5.75 -5.63 -17.56
N GLU A 201 -5.22 -4.41 -17.48
CA GLU A 201 -5.74 -3.24 -18.21
C GLU A 201 -5.73 -3.46 -19.72
N THR A 202 -4.63 -4.01 -20.27
CA THR A 202 -4.54 -4.31 -21.71
C THR A 202 -5.48 -5.42 -22.14
N HIS A 203 -5.71 -6.45 -21.31
CA HIS A 203 -6.72 -7.48 -21.60
C HIS A 203 -8.15 -6.92 -21.60
N LEU A 204 -8.48 -6.04 -20.65
CA LEU A 204 -9.78 -5.36 -20.59
C LEU A 204 -10.01 -4.46 -21.80
N LEU A 205 -8.99 -3.70 -22.22
CA LEU A 205 -9.05 -2.86 -23.42
C LEU A 205 -9.16 -3.69 -24.71
N LEU A 206 -8.46 -4.83 -24.80
CA LEU A 206 -8.62 -5.72 -25.95
C LEU A 206 -10.05 -6.29 -25.99
N TYR A 207 -10.57 -6.74 -24.85
CA TYR A 207 -11.91 -7.31 -24.76
C TYR A 207 -12.97 -6.29 -25.21
N SER A 208 -12.89 -5.04 -24.75
CA SER A 208 -13.83 -3.98 -25.15
C SER A 208 -13.74 -3.64 -26.65
N ILE A 209 -12.53 -3.62 -27.23
CA ILE A 209 -12.34 -3.39 -28.67
C ILE A 209 -12.92 -4.55 -29.49
N TYR A 210 -12.70 -5.79 -29.08
CA TYR A 210 -13.21 -6.97 -29.80
C TYR A 210 -14.73 -7.06 -29.74
N THR A 211 -15.37 -6.73 -28.61
CA THR A 211 -16.83 -6.70 -28.51
C THR A 211 -17.45 -5.60 -29.36
N VAL A 212 -16.79 -4.45 -29.52
CA VAL A 212 -17.29 -3.34 -30.37
C VAL A 212 -17.11 -3.64 -31.87
N LYS A 213 -16.13 -4.47 -32.25
CA LYS A 213 -15.86 -4.80 -33.66
C LYS A 213 -16.66 -6.01 -34.17
N ALA A 214 -17.24 -6.80 -33.27
CA ALA A 214 -18.06 -7.97 -33.58
C ALA A 214 -19.57 -7.67 -33.60
N ALA A 215 -19.98 -6.47 -33.19
CA ALA A 215 -21.32 -5.91 -33.33
C ALA A 215 -21.41 -5.04 -34.59
#